data_AF-A0A6J4Y5E4-F1
#
_entry.id   AF-A0A6J4Y5E4-F1
#
_cell.length_a   1.000
_cell.length_b   1.000
_cell.length_c   1.000
_cell.angle_alpha   90.00
_cell.angle_beta   90.00
_cell.angle_gamma   90.00
#
_symmetry.space_group_name_H-M   'P 1'
#
loop_
_entity.id
_entity.type
_entity.pdbx_description
1 polymer ?
#
loop_
_entity_poly.entity_id
_entity_poly.type
_entity_poly.pdbx_seq_one_letter_code
_entity_poly.pdbx_strand_id
1 'polypeptide(L)'
;MLTAVFHIVGVMVALIVVLLASGLIDSHFSQKRFERTLETASVKLDLPRRGVFTGEYDAQIARYLADRYDADRISNRISDIGRPAFLVLEWFSYAVQLSIVVIAGWCAFTKDPAYAAAAWFALVAAIVFWVVNVLASALMYLATGRVPGEARDARALFIKLRNEEGRSPANH
;
A
#
# COMPACT_ATOMS: atom_id res chain seq x y z
N MET A 1 -33.50 3.70 18.93
CA MET A 1 -33.16 2.40 18.31
C MET A 1 -32.85 2.56 16.83
N LEU A 2 -33.82 2.96 15.99
CA LEU A 2 -33.59 3.16 14.55
C LEU A 2 -32.44 4.14 14.24
N THR A 3 -32.39 5.28 14.95
CA THR A 3 -31.30 6.28 14.82
C THR A 3 -29.92 5.69 15.12
N ALA A 4 -29.82 4.83 16.15
CA ALA A 4 -28.55 4.19 16.50
C ALA A 4 -28.10 3.21 15.41
N VAL A 5 -29.03 2.43 14.85
CA VAL A 5 -28.76 1.54 13.70
C VAL A 5 -28.24 2.36 12.51
N PHE A 6 -28.87 3.49 12.18
CA PHE A 6 -28.42 4.36 11.10
C PHE A 6 -26.99 4.90 11.33
N HIS A 7 -26.63 5.27 12.55
CA HIS A 7 -25.26 5.71 12.85
C HIS A 7 -24.23 4.60 12.66
N ILE A 8 -24.49 3.40 13.19
CA ILE A 8 -23.56 2.28 13.08
C ILE A 8 -23.42 1.85 11.61
N VAL A 9 -24.53 1.64 10.90
CA VAL A 9 -24.51 1.28 9.48
C VAL A 9 -23.84 2.38 8.66
N GLY A 10 -24.17 3.64 8.92
CA GLY A 10 -23.58 4.80 8.24
C GLY A 10 -22.06 4.86 8.39
N VAL A 11 -21.53 4.61 9.60
CA VAL A 11 -20.08 4.54 9.85
C VAL A 11 -19.44 3.37 9.12
N MET A 12 -20.05 2.18 9.14
CA MET A 12 -19.52 1.02 8.43
C MET A 12 -19.43 1.27 6.92
N VAL A 13 -20.46 1.86 6.33
CA VAL A 13 -20.47 2.26 4.91
C VAL A 13 -19.38 3.30 4.64
N ALA A 14 -19.26 4.33 5.49
CA ALA A 14 -18.24 5.37 5.32
C ALA A 14 -16.81 4.80 5.40
N LEU A 15 -16.54 3.88 6.33
CA LEU A 15 -15.25 3.20 6.45
C LEU A 15 -14.92 2.37 5.20
N ILE A 16 -15.90 1.64 4.66
CA ILE A 16 -15.73 0.90 3.40
C ILE A 16 -15.39 1.85 2.26
N VAL A 17 -16.10 2.98 2.15
CA VAL A 17 -15.81 3.99 1.11
C VAL A 17 -14.39 4.54 1.24
N VAL A 18 -13.92 4.84 2.46
CA VAL A 18 -12.55 5.30 2.70
C VAL A 18 -11.52 4.24 2.32
N LEU A 19 -11.76 2.97 2.65
CA LEU A 19 -10.86 1.86 2.27
C LEU A 19 -10.76 1.71 0.75
N LEU A 20 -11.90 1.74 0.05
CA LEU A 20 -11.93 1.68 -1.41
C LEU A 20 -11.21 2.87 -2.04
N ALA A 21 -11.51 4.09 -1.58
CA ALA A 21 -10.84 5.29 -2.07
C ALA A 21 -9.32 5.23 -1.85
N SER A 22 -8.88 4.78 -0.66
CA SER A 22 -7.47 4.61 -0.35
C SER A 22 -6.79 3.60 -1.26
N GLY A 23 -7.44 2.47 -1.55
CA GLY A 23 -6.93 1.45 -2.47
C GLY A 23 -6.82 1.95 -3.91
N LEU A 24 -7.80 2.70 -4.39
CA LEU A 24 -7.76 3.33 -5.72
C LEU A 24 -6.62 4.36 -5.83
N ILE A 25 -6.45 5.17 -4.79
CA ILE A 25 -5.37 6.15 -4.71
C ILE A 25 -4.02 5.45 -4.75
N ASP A 26 -3.79 4.44 -3.91
CA ASP A 26 -2.51 3.72 -3.88
C ASP A 26 -2.23 2.99 -5.21
N SER A 27 -3.25 2.36 -5.81
CA SER A 27 -3.12 1.73 -7.13
C SER A 27 -2.64 2.71 -8.20
N HIS A 28 -3.28 3.88 -8.29
CA HIS A 28 -2.91 4.94 -9.23
C HIS A 28 -1.48 5.44 -9.01
N PHE A 29 -1.10 5.68 -7.75
CA PHE A 29 0.26 6.12 -7.43
C PHE A 29 1.29 5.02 -7.69
N SER A 30 0.94 3.75 -7.46
CA SER A 30 1.81 2.60 -7.73
C SER A 30 2.11 2.47 -9.23
N GLN A 31 1.10 2.60 -10.09
CA GLN A 31 1.29 2.62 -11.55
C GLN A 31 2.22 3.75 -11.98
N LYS A 32 1.96 4.99 -11.53
CA LYS A 32 2.84 6.13 -11.85
C LYS A 32 4.27 5.97 -11.34
N ARG A 33 4.47 5.34 -10.17
CA ARG A 33 5.81 5.04 -9.64
C ARG A 33 6.53 4.02 -10.52
N PHE A 34 5.82 3.00 -10.98
CA PHE A 34 6.38 2.00 -11.87
C PHE A 34 6.78 2.60 -13.22
N GLU A 35 5.92 3.41 -13.84
CA GLU A 35 6.24 4.16 -15.08
C GLU A 35 7.50 5.01 -14.91
N ARG A 36 7.60 5.79 -13.83
CA ARG A 36 8.80 6.58 -13.52
C ARG A 36 10.05 5.73 -13.34
N THR A 37 9.90 4.53 -12.79
CA THR A 37 11.01 3.59 -12.63
C THR A 37 11.49 3.09 -13.98
N LEU A 38 10.58 2.77 -14.90
CA LEU A 38 10.89 2.41 -16.28
C LEU A 38 11.54 3.57 -17.06
N GLU A 39 11.05 4.80 -16.90
CA GLU A 39 11.68 5.99 -17.48
C GLU A 39 13.10 6.21 -16.94
N THR A 40 13.29 6.01 -15.64
CA THR A 40 14.63 6.10 -15.02
C THR A 40 15.56 5.01 -15.57
N ALA A 41 15.03 3.80 -15.81
CA ALA A 41 15.77 2.72 -16.44
C ALA A 41 16.14 3.06 -17.88
N SER A 42 15.20 3.62 -18.67
CA SER A 42 15.45 3.98 -20.06
C SER A 42 16.57 5.00 -20.18
N VAL A 43 16.58 6.03 -19.32
CA VAL A 43 17.64 7.05 -19.30
C VAL A 43 18.98 6.44 -18.87
N LYS A 44 19.00 5.59 -17.85
CA LYS A 44 20.26 5.02 -17.34
C LYS A 44 20.89 3.96 -18.25
N LEU A 45 20.07 3.24 -19.02
CA LEU A 45 20.52 2.21 -19.94
C LEU A 45 20.68 2.74 -21.38
N ASP A 46 20.42 4.03 -21.61
CA ASP A 46 20.42 4.65 -22.94
C ASP A 46 19.48 3.93 -23.93
N LEU A 47 18.28 3.58 -23.45
CA LEU A 47 17.27 2.85 -24.23
C LEU A 47 16.16 3.76 -24.73
N PRO A 48 15.65 3.55 -25.96
CA PRO A 48 14.47 4.24 -26.44
C PRO A 48 13.27 4.00 -25.52
N ARG A 49 12.65 5.09 -25.04
CA ARG A 49 11.48 5.04 -24.14
C ARG A 49 10.40 4.08 -24.66
N ARG A 50 10.11 4.11 -25.95
CA ARG A 50 9.09 3.26 -26.58
C ARG A 50 9.37 1.77 -26.39
N GLY A 51 10.61 1.33 -26.55
CA GLY A 51 11.00 -0.09 -26.43
C GLY A 51 10.90 -0.62 -24.99
N VAL A 52 11.04 0.25 -23.99
CA VAL A 52 10.92 -0.11 -22.57
C VAL A 52 9.48 -0.46 -22.18
N PHE A 53 8.49 0.21 -22.77
CA PHE A 53 7.07 -0.07 -22.49
C PHE A 53 6.46 -1.18 -23.35
N THR A 54 7.15 -1.58 -24.43
CA THR A 54 6.71 -2.68 -25.32
C THR A 54 7.36 -4.02 -25.01
N GLY A 55 8.24 -4.08 -24.00
CA GLY A 55 8.93 -5.31 -23.58
C GLY A 55 10.15 -5.69 -24.42
N GLU A 56 10.60 -4.83 -25.34
CA GLU A 56 11.73 -5.11 -26.24
C GLU A 56 13.05 -5.30 -25.48
N TYR A 57 13.17 -4.63 -24.33
CA TYR A 57 14.38 -4.61 -23.52
C TYR A 57 14.20 -5.26 -22.14
N ASP A 58 13.24 -6.18 -22.00
CA ASP A 58 12.88 -6.80 -20.71
C ASP A 58 14.10 -7.38 -19.98
N ALA A 59 14.99 -8.08 -20.67
CA ALA A 59 16.20 -8.64 -20.05
C ALA A 59 17.14 -7.55 -19.46
N GLN A 60 17.26 -6.39 -20.12
CA GLN A 60 18.13 -5.30 -19.70
C GLN A 60 17.50 -4.52 -18.54
N ILE A 61 16.19 -4.26 -18.64
CA ILE A 61 15.40 -3.66 -17.57
C ILE A 61 15.42 -4.56 -16.33
N ALA A 62 15.24 -5.87 -16.50
CA ALA A 62 15.26 -6.83 -15.42
C ALA A 62 16.60 -6.85 -14.68
N ARG A 63 17.73 -6.81 -15.39
CA ARG A 63 19.07 -6.66 -14.78
C ARG A 63 19.22 -5.35 -14.03
N TYR A 64 18.75 -4.25 -14.61
CA TYR A 64 18.74 -2.94 -13.95
C TYR A 64 17.92 -2.95 -12.67
N LEU A 65 16.71 -3.53 -12.69
CA LEU A 65 15.86 -3.62 -11.50
C LEU A 65 16.47 -4.54 -10.45
N ALA A 66 17.08 -5.66 -10.83
CA ALA A 66 17.79 -6.56 -9.91
C ALA A 66 18.90 -5.83 -9.17
N ASP A 67 19.76 -5.08 -9.88
CA ASP A 67 20.80 -4.25 -9.27
C ASP A 67 20.19 -3.12 -8.42
N ARG A 68 19.17 -2.43 -8.95
CA ARG A 68 18.49 -1.32 -8.26
C ARG A 68 17.86 -1.75 -6.94
N TYR A 69 17.33 -2.96 -6.85
CA TYR A 69 16.62 -3.50 -5.69
C TYR A 69 17.45 -4.54 -4.90
N ASP A 70 18.76 -4.56 -5.10
CA ASP A 70 19.68 -5.44 -4.36
C ASP A 70 19.52 -5.28 -2.84
N ALA A 71 19.48 -6.41 -2.12
CA ALA A 71 19.31 -6.46 -0.67
C ALA A 71 20.52 -5.89 0.10
N ASP A 72 21.69 -5.82 -0.51
CA ASP A 72 22.89 -5.29 0.14
C ASP A 72 22.87 -3.76 0.27
N ARG A 73 22.02 -3.08 -0.50
CA ARG A 73 21.87 -1.61 -0.42
C ARG A 73 21.11 -1.22 0.85
N ILE A 74 21.73 -0.38 1.67
CA ILE A 74 21.14 0.12 2.95
C ILE A 74 19.75 0.72 2.73
N SER A 75 19.54 1.51 1.67
CA SER A 75 18.24 2.09 1.33
C SER A 75 17.16 1.02 1.09
N ASN A 76 17.52 -0.09 0.45
CA ASN A 76 16.60 -1.20 0.22
C ASN A 76 16.32 -1.97 1.52
N ARG A 77 17.32 -2.14 2.40
CA ARG A 77 17.12 -2.73 3.73
C ARG A 77 16.18 -1.89 4.60
N ILE A 78 16.31 -0.57 4.57
CA ILE A 78 15.42 0.35 5.30
C ILE A 78 13.99 0.23 4.74
N SER A 79 13.84 0.23 3.40
CA SER A 79 12.55 -0.01 2.74
C SER A 79 11.93 -1.35 3.16
N ASP A 80 12.73 -2.41 3.29
CA ASP A 80 12.26 -3.74 3.67
C ASP A 80 11.75 -3.81 5.11
N ILE A 81 12.43 -3.11 6.04
CA ILE A 81 11.99 -2.95 7.44
C ILE A 81 10.73 -2.07 7.53
N GLY A 82 10.59 -1.12 6.59
CA GLY A 82 9.39 -0.30 6.47
C GLY A 82 8.12 -1.14 6.35
N ARG A 83 8.14 -2.22 5.57
CA ARG A 83 6.92 -3.02 5.33
C ARG A 83 6.29 -3.59 6.61
N PRO A 84 6.99 -4.35 7.47
CA PRO A 84 6.40 -4.85 8.70
C PRO A 84 5.99 -3.73 9.67
N ALA A 85 6.74 -2.62 9.74
CA ALA A 85 6.37 -1.49 10.59
C ALA A 85 5.03 -0.87 10.18
N PHE A 86 4.83 -0.67 8.88
CA PHE A 86 3.57 -0.14 8.33
C PHE A 86 2.42 -1.13 8.48
N LEU A 87 2.69 -2.43 8.32
CA LEU A 87 1.69 -3.47 8.56
C LEU A 87 1.21 -3.44 10.03
N VAL A 88 2.12 -3.31 10.99
CA VAL A 88 1.78 -3.17 12.42
C VAL A 88 0.94 -1.91 12.65
N LEU A 89 1.32 -0.78 12.04
CA LEU A 89 0.57 0.47 12.15
C LEU A 89 -0.85 0.37 11.55
N GLU A 90 -0.99 -0.34 10.44
CA GLU A 90 -2.28 -0.61 9.79
C GLU A 90 -3.19 -1.47 10.67
N TRP A 91 -2.66 -2.58 11.21
CA TRP A 91 -3.40 -3.42 12.16
C TRP A 91 -3.82 -2.65 13.41
N PHE A 92 -2.92 -1.82 13.94
CA PHE A 92 -3.22 -0.97 15.08
C PHE A 92 -4.35 0.03 14.76
N SER A 93 -4.33 0.64 13.57
CA SER A 93 -5.40 1.51 13.08
C SER A 93 -6.76 0.77 13.07
N TYR A 94 -6.82 -0.44 12.51
CA TYR A 94 -8.05 -1.23 12.48
C TYR A 94 -8.53 -1.60 13.88
N ALA A 95 -7.61 -1.95 14.79
CA ALA A 95 -7.94 -2.24 16.18
C ALA A 95 -8.55 -1.02 16.90
N VAL A 96 -8.00 0.18 16.68
CA VAL A 96 -8.54 1.44 17.24
C VAL A 96 -9.94 1.71 16.68
N GLN A 97 -10.12 1.62 15.36
CA GLN A 97 -11.42 1.85 14.71
C GLN A 97 -12.49 0.87 15.21
N LEU A 98 -12.16 -0.42 15.26
CA LEU A 98 -13.05 -1.47 15.76
C LEU A 98 -13.42 -1.21 17.23
N SER A 99 -12.45 -0.84 18.06
CA SER A 99 -12.69 -0.54 19.48
C SER A 99 -13.67 0.62 19.64
N ILE A 100 -13.54 1.68 18.84
CA ILE A 100 -14.47 2.82 18.87
C ILE A 100 -15.89 2.37 18.51
N VAL A 101 -16.06 1.59 17.44
CA VAL A 101 -17.37 1.10 17.00
C VAL A 101 -18.01 0.20 18.05
N VAL A 102 -17.23 -0.73 18.63
CA VAL A 102 -17.72 -1.65 19.68
C VAL A 102 -18.13 -0.90 20.94
N ILE A 103 -17.31 0.05 21.42
CA ILE A 103 -17.63 0.84 22.60
C ILE A 103 -18.85 1.72 22.37
N ALA A 104 -18.95 2.39 21.21
CA ALA A 104 -20.10 3.22 20.86
C ALA A 104 -21.38 2.39 20.77
N GLY A 105 -21.31 1.20 20.13
CA GLY A 105 -22.43 0.27 20.04
C GLY A 105 -22.88 -0.27 21.40
N TRP A 106 -21.92 -0.65 22.26
CA TRP A 106 -22.21 -1.10 23.63
C TRP A 106 -22.89 0.00 24.47
N CYS A 107 -22.37 1.23 24.43
CA CYS A 107 -22.97 2.36 25.14
C CYS A 107 -24.36 2.73 24.57
N ALA A 108 -24.56 2.61 23.26
CA ALA A 108 -25.85 2.84 22.64
C ALA A 108 -26.92 1.83 23.08
N PHE A 109 -26.50 0.59 23.35
CA PHE A 109 -27.38 -0.48 23.83
C PHE A 109 -27.64 -0.39 25.34
N THR A 110 -26.61 -0.13 26.15
CA THR A 110 -26.67 -0.21 27.62
C THR A 110 -27.03 1.10 28.31
N LYS A 111 -26.82 2.26 27.68
CA LYS A 111 -26.99 3.57 28.31
C LYS A 111 -27.99 4.45 27.57
N ASP A 112 -27.64 4.92 26.38
CA ASP A 112 -28.45 5.87 25.61
C ASP A 112 -28.15 5.72 24.11
N PRO A 113 -29.16 5.54 23.23
CA PRO A 113 -28.99 5.54 21.79
C PRO A 113 -28.19 6.72 21.21
N ALA A 114 -28.12 7.87 21.89
CA ALA A 114 -27.31 9.02 21.48
C ALA A 114 -25.80 8.69 21.40
N TYR A 115 -25.31 7.72 22.17
CA TYR A 115 -23.91 7.29 22.12
C TYR A 115 -23.53 6.65 20.78
N ALA A 116 -24.49 6.21 19.96
CA ALA A 116 -24.21 5.65 18.64
C ALA A 116 -23.53 6.67 17.71
N ALA A 117 -23.78 7.97 17.90
CA ALA A 117 -23.11 9.02 17.14
C ALA A 117 -21.58 9.05 17.38
N ALA A 118 -21.10 8.55 18.53
CA ALA A 118 -19.68 8.45 18.80
C ALA A 118 -18.95 7.45 17.88
N ALA A 119 -19.67 6.55 17.21
CA ALA A 119 -19.06 5.64 16.23
C ALA A 119 -18.38 6.40 15.07
N TRP A 120 -18.82 7.63 14.76
CA TRP A 120 -18.19 8.46 13.73
C TRP A 120 -16.74 8.83 14.06
N PHE A 121 -16.30 8.76 15.32
CA PHE A 121 -14.88 8.91 15.65
C PHE A 121 -14.00 7.81 15.04
N ALA A 122 -14.56 6.64 14.69
CA ALA A 122 -13.83 5.62 13.95
C ALA A 122 -13.42 6.12 12.56
N LEU A 123 -14.29 6.88 11.88
CA LEU A 123 -13.97 7.50 10.60
C LEU A 123 -12.87 8.55 10.74
N VAL A 124 -12.92 9.38 11.78
CA VAL A 124 -11.86 10.36 12.08
C VAL A 124 -10.53 9.65 12.32
N ALA A 125 -10.54 8.59 13.14
CA ALA A 125 -9.34 7.78 13.37
C ALA A 125 -8.79 7.19 12.06
N ALA A 126 -9.66 6.62 11.21
CA ALA A 126 -9.27 6.07 9.91
C ALA A 126 -8.54 7.11 9.04
N ILE A 127 -9.09 8.33 8.94
CA ILE A 127 -8.49 9.41 8.16
C ILE A 127 -7.14 9.83 8.76
N VAL A 128 -7.04 9.97 10.09
CA VAL A 128 -5.78 10.32 10.76
C VAL A 128 -4.70 9.28 10.49
N PHE A 129 -5.01 7.99 10.66
CA PHE A 129 -4.04 6.92 10.37
C PHE A 129 -3.67 6.86 8.88
N TRP A 130 -4.60 7.14 7.98
CA TRP A 130 -4.31 7.24 6.56
C TRP A 130 -3.30 8.36 6.28
N VAL A 131 -3.51 9.56 6.83
CA VAL A 131 -2.57 10.69 6.69
C VAL A 131 -1.20 10.34 7.27
N VAL A 132 -1.15 9.73 8.46
CA VAL A 132 0.11 9.31 9.08
C VAL A 132 0.86 8.31 8.19
N ASN A 133 0.18 7.32 7.62
CA ASN A 133 0.78 6.36 6.69
C ASN A 133 1.32 7.04 5.41
N VAL A 134 0.56 7.99 4.84
CA VAL A 134 1.02 8.74 3.66
C VAL A 134 2.27 9.57 4.00
N LEU A 135 2.27 10.29 5.12
CA LEU A 135 3.42 11.10 5.54
C LEU A 135 4.64 10.22 5.86
N ALA A 136 4.46 9.12 6.58
CA ALA A 136 5.55 8.19 6.88
C ALA A 136 6.11 7.57 5.59
N SER A 137 5.26 7.23 4.63
CA SER A 137 5.69 6.70 3.32
C SER A 137 6.47 7.74 2.52
N ALA A 138 6.01 8.99 2.53
CA ALA A 138 6.71 10.10 1.90
C ALA A 138 8.08 10.35 2.55
N LEU A 139 8.16 10.32 3.89
CA LEU A 139 9.43 10.46 4.61
C LEU A 139 10.40 9.31 4.28
N MET A 140 9.91 8.08 4.22
CA MET A 140 10.73 6.94 3.80
C MET A 140 11.21 7.09 2.35
N TYR A 141 10.34 7.55 1.46
CA TYR A 141 10.69 7.82 0.07
C TYR A 141 11.74 8.93 -0.04
N LEU A 142 11.62 10.02 0.73
CA LEU A 142 12.62 11.08 0.76
C LEU A 142 13.97 10.59 1.30
N ALA A 143 13.96 9.73 2.31
CA ALA A 143 15.19 9.21 2.93
C ALA A 143 15.88 8.13 2.07
N THR A 144 15.12 7.29 1.37
CA THR A 144 15.64 6.07 0.72
C THR A 144 15.47 6.04 -0.79
N GLY A 145 14.68 6.95 -1.35
CA GLY A 145 14.19 6.91 -2.72
C GLY A 145 13.14 5.81 -2.97
N ARG A 146 12.61 5.16 -1.91
CA ARG A 146 11.70 4.00 -1.97
C ARG A 146 10.53 4.11 -1.01
N VAL A 147 9.40 3.57 -1.42
CA VAL A 147 8.24 3.41 -0.52
C VAL A 147 8.38 2.14 0.34
N PRO A 148 7.70 2.05 1.50
CA PRO A 148 7.78 0.88 2.36
C PRO A 148 7.50 -0.44 1.63
N GLY A 149 8.46 -1.37 1.66
CA GLY A 149 8.35 -2.68 1.03
C GLY A 149 8.58 -2.74 -0.48
N GLU A 150 8.84 -1.61 -1.15
CA GLU A 150 9.00 -1.56 -2.61
C GLU A 150 10.09 -2.53 -3.11
N ALA A 151 11.24 -2.56 -2.44
CA ALA A 151 12.36 -3.40 -2.84
C ALA A 151 12.08 -4.89 -2.68
N ARG A 152 11.46 -5.27 -1.55
CA ARG A 152 11.00 -6.64 -1.32
C ARG A 152 9.97 -7.09 -2.36
N ASP A 153 8.99 -6.25 -2.67
CA ASP A 153 7.93 -6.58 -3.63
C ASP A 153 8.50 -6.73 -5.04
N ALA A 154 9.43 -5.86 -5.44
CA ALA A 154 10.12 -5.97 -6.73
C ALA A 154 10.94 -7.27 -6.84
N ARG A 155 11.69 -7.65 -5.79
CA ARG A 155 12.44 -8.92 -5.77
C ARG A 155 11.51 -10.13 -5.79
N ALA A 156 10.40 -10.10 -5.06
CA ALA A 156 9.41 -11.18 -5.05
C ALA A 156 8.78 -11.38 -6.44
N LEU A 157 8.44 -10.29 -7.13
CA LEU A 157 7.96 -10.33 -8.51
C LEU A 157 9.01 -10.94 -9.45
N PHE A 158 10.28 -10.52 -9.34
CA PHE A 158 11.36 -11.05 -10.16
C PHE A 158 11.55 -12.57 -9.97
N ILE A 159 11.53 -13.05 -8.72
CA ILE A 159 11.62 -14.49 -8.42
C ILE A 159 10.43 -15.24 -9.02
N LYS A 160 9.22 -14.68 -8.93
CA LYS A 160 8.01 -15.27 -9.51
C LYS A 160 8.15 -15.42 -11.03
N LEU A 161 8.52 -14.35 -11.73
CA LEU A 161 8.69 -14.34 -13.19
C LEU A 161 9.77 -15.34 -13.64
N ARG A 162 10.93 -15.35 -13.00
CA ARG A 162 12.01 -16.32 -13.31
C ARG A 162 11.56 -17.77 -13.14
N ASN A 163 10.77 -18.06 -12.10
CA ASN A 163 10.25 -19.40 -11.87
C ASN A 163 9.16 -19.80 -12.89
N GLU A 164 8.44 -18.84 -13.48
CA GLU A 164 7.48 -19.06 -14.54
C GLU A 164 8.18 -19.30 -15.90
N GLU A 165 9.26 -18.57 -16.21
CA GLU A 165 10.10 -18.82 -17.38
C GLU A 165 10.78 -20.20 -17.33
N GLY A 166 11.32 -20.60 -16.17
CA GLY A 166 11.90 -21.93 -15.97
C GLY A 166 10.87 -23.07 -15.95
N ARG A 167 9.57 -22.75 -15.95
CA ARG A 167 8.45 -23.70 -16.06
C ARG A 167 7.81 -23.72 -17.45
N SER A 168 8.25 -22.90 -18.40
CA SER A 168 7.82 -23.06 -19.78
C SER A 168 8.28 -24.45 -20.24
N PRO A 169 7.37 -25.40 -20.55
CA PRO A 169 7.78 -26.64 -21.16
C PRO A 169 8.54 -26.27 -22.43
N ALA A 170 9.71 -26.87 -22.61
CA ALA A 170 10.45 -26.82 -23.86
C ALA A 170 9.55 -27.40 -24.97
N ASN A 171 8.68 -26.56 -25.53
CA ASN A 171 7.87 -26.85 -26.70
C ASN A 171 8.39 -25.94 -27.80
N HIS A 172 9.46 -26.40 -28.45
CA HIS A 172 9.56 -26.69 -29.89
C HIS A 172 11.03 -26.84 -30.31
#